data_AF-A3ZN04-F1
#
_entry.id   AF-A3ZN04-F1
#
_cell.length_a   1.000
_cell.length_b   1.000
_cell.length_c   1.000
_cell.angle_alpha   90.00
_cell.angle_beta   90.00
_cell.angle_gamma   90.00
#
_symmetry.space_group_name_H-M   'P 1'
#
loop_
_entity.id
_entity.type
_entity.pdbx_description
1 polymer ?
#
loop_
_entity_poly.entity_id
_entity_poly.type
_entity_poly.pdbx_seq_one_letter_code
_entity_poly.pdbx_strand_id
1 'polypeptide(L)'
;MSCEDRFTSVLDTARLLVSRNGYQGFSDFSCVSATGATADELVALEGELGISLPTEYRQFLKIARYVKIDDGCEIGGLDANGVYVTERLWVSDQHKRGHKHIVFANYWMYADGDQLLIDAADLNGPVYVYLHEYAGLIETYAPSFSLAAWRLVNEYEPPDDDG
;
A
#
# COMPACT_ATOMS: atom_id res chain seq x y z
N MET A 1 8.36 -19.56 -1.88
CA MET A 1 7.49 -18.82 -0.94
C MET A 1 6.17 -18.56 -1.64
N SER A 2 5.05 -19.03 -1.07
CA SER A 2 3.71 -18.75 -1.61
C SER A 2 3.37 -17.26 -1.49
N CYS A 3 2.26 -16.83 -2.11
CA CYS A 3 1.75 -15.46 -1.96
C CYS A 3 1.34 -15.18 -0.50
N GLU A 4 0.70 -16.15 0.14
CA GLU A 4 0.25 -16.06 1.54
C GLU A 4 1.42 -16.00 2.53
N ASP A 5 2.48 -16.78 2.29
CA ASP A 5 3.72 -16.72 3.09
C ASP A 5 4.36 -15.33 2.98
N ARG A 6 4.35 -14.72 1.77
CA ARG A 6 4.87 -13.36 1.57
C ARG A 6 4.07 -12.34 2.36
N PHE A 7 2.74 -12.41 2.33
CA PHE A 7 1.91 -11.48 3.10
C PHE A 7 2.11 -11.64 4.61
N THR A 8 2.25 -12.86 5.10
CA THR A 8 2.56 -13.10 6.52
C THR A 8 3.91 -12.45 6.87
N SER A 9 4.95 -12.68 6.06
CA SER A 9 6.25 -12.06 6.24
C SER A 9 6.20 -10.53 6.17
N VAL A 10 5.41 -9.95 5.25
CA VAL A 10 5.19 -8.49 5.14
C VAL A 10 4.62 -7.94 6.42
N LEU A 11 3.56 -8.55 6.96
CA LEU A 11 2.89 -8.06 8.16
C LEU A 11 3.77 -8.19 9.40
N ASP A 12 4.55 -9.27 9.52
CA ASP A 12 5.46 -9.47 10.63
C ASP A 12 6.64 -8.47 10.59
N THR A 13 7.23 -8.24 9.42
CA THR A 13 8.28 -7.22 9.26
C THR A 13 7.72 -5.82 9.52
N ALA A 14 6.52 -5.49 9.04
CA ALA A 14 5.90 -4.18 9.28
C ALA A 14 5.67 -3.92 10.77
N ARG A 15 5.16 -4.92 11.51
CA ARG A 15 4.99 -4.81 12.98
C ARG A 15 6.34 -4.61 13.68
N LEU A 16 7.39 -5.30 13.23
CA LEU A 16 8.74 -5.12 13.78
C LEU A 16 9.25 -3.70 13.52
N LEU A 17 9.08 -3.17 12.31
CA LEU A 17 9.50 -1.81 11.96
C LEU A 17 8.77 -0.76 12.81
N VAL A 18 7.44 -0.84 12.87
CA VAL A 18 6.61 0.05 13.70
C VAL A 18 7.01 -0.02 15.18
N SER A 19 7.36 -1.20 15.68
CA SER A 19 7.85 -1.35 17.05
C SER A 19 9.26 -0.77 17.25
N ARG A 20 10.10 -0.76 16.22
CA ARG A 20 11.49 -0.28 16.30
C ARG A 20 11.59 1.24 16.14
N ASN A 21 10.81 1.82 15.25
CA ASN A 21 10.77 3.28 15.04
C ASN A 21 9.87 3.98 16.08
N GLY A 22 9.07 3.22 16.85
CA GLY A 22 8.18 3.78 17.86
C GLY A 22 6.93 4.45 17.29
N TYR A 23 6.67 4.31 15.98
CA TYR A 23 5.59 5.03 15.29
C TYR A 23 4.20 4.72 15.85
N GLN A 24 4.00 3.51 16.41
CA GLN A 24 2.77 3.15 17.10
C GLN A 24 2.41 4.12 18.25
N GLY A 25 3.39 4.76 18.88
CA GLY A 25 3.17 5.72 19.96
C GLY A 25 2.49 7.02 19.50
N PHE A 26 2.50 7.31 18.19
CA PHE A 26 1.84 8.48 17.60
C PHE A 26 0.44 8.17 17.04
N SER A 27 -0.01 6.91 17.12
CA SER A 27 -1.30 6.47 16.60
C SER A 27 -2.16 5.83 17.67
N ASP A 28 -3.38 6.34 17.85
CA ASP A 28 -4.40 5.75 18.73
C ASP A 28 -4.91 4.39 18.23
N PHE A 29 -4.58 4.03 16.98
CA PHE A 29 -5.00 2.82 16.30
C PHE A 29 -3.79 1.99 15.87
N SER A 30 -3.97 0.67 15.81
CA SER A 30 -2.90 -0.23 15.36
C SER A 30 -2.44 0.16 13.95
N CYS A 31 -1.15 0.45 13.77
CA CYS A 31 -0.60 0.85 12.47
C CYS A 31 -0.61 -0.31 11.47
N VAL A 32 -0.56 -1.55 11.96
CA VAL A 32 -0.77 -2.76 11.15
C VAL A 32 -2.10 -3.38 11.56
N SER A 33 -3.03 -3.55 10.62
CA SER A 33 -4.33 -4.15 10.94
C SER A 33 -4.16 -5.59 11.47
N ALA A 34 -4.86 -5.91 12.56
CA ALA A 34 -4.88 -7.26 13.12
C ALA A 34 -5.88 -8.18 12.40
N THR A 35 -6.83 -7.60 11.66
CA THR A 35 -7.86 -8.32 10.92
C THR A 35 -7.87 -7.89 9.46
N GLY A 36 -8.40 -8.76 8.61
CA GLY A 36 -8.70 -8.45 7.22
C GLY A 36 -10.14 -7.97 7.01
N ALA A 37 -10.43 -7.59 5.78
CA ALA A 37 -11.74 -7.26 5.29
C ALA A 37 -12.57 -8.52 4.95
N THR A 38 -13.86 -8.41 5.21
CA THR A 38 -14.88 -9.39 4.81
C THR A 38 -15.12 -9.34 3.30
N ALA A 39 -15.79 -10.37 2.76
CA ALA A 39 -16.15 -10.40 1.34
C ALA A 39 -17.05 -9.22 0.94
N ASP A 40 -18.00 -8.84 1.80
CA ASP A 40 -18.95 -7.75 1.54
C ASP A 40 -18.24 -6.39 1.52
N GLU A 41 -17.30 -6.17 2.44
CA GLU A 41 -16.48 -4.95 2.46
C GLU A 41 -15.62 -4.82 1.20
N LEU A 42 -15.05 -5.92 0.72
CA LEU A 42 -14.27 -5.91 -0.53
C LEU A 42 -15.14 -5.61 -1.75
N VAL A 43 -16.37 -6.13 -1.78
CA VAL A 43 -17.34 -5.82 -2.86
C VAL A 43 -17.79 -4.36 -2.79
N ALA A 44 -18.03 -3.83 -1.59
CA ALA A 44 -18.37 -2.42 -1.41
C ALA A 44 -17.24 -1.52 -1.91
N LEU A 45 -15.99 -1.83 -1.53
CA LEU A 45 -14.80 -1.11 -1.97
C LEU A 45 -14.65 -1.11 -3.50
N GLU A 46 -14.82 -2.26 -4.16
CA GLU A 46 -14.81 -2.34 -5.63
C GLU A 46 -15.92 -1.50 -6.28
N GLY A 47 -17.11 -1.49 -5.66
CA GLY A 47 -18.22 -0.64 -6.07
C GLY A 47 -17.92 0.85 -5.97
N GLU A 48 -17.28 1.28 -4.89
CA GLU A 48 -16.85 2.67 -4.67
C GLU A 48 -15.78 3.11 -5.68
N LEU A 49 -14.82 2.23 -5.97
CA LEU A 49 -13.75 2.50 -6.94
C LEU A 49 -14.23 2.42 -8.40
N GLY A 50 -15.35 1.74 -8.64
CA GLY A 50 -15.86 1.44 -9.98
C GLY A 50 -14.96 0.49 -10.77
N ILE A 51 -14.10 -0.29 -10.09
CA ILE A 51 -13.18 -1.26 -10.69
C ILE A 51 -12.93 -2.43 -9.73
N SER A 52 -12.67 -3.62 -10.28
CA SER A 52 -12.26 -4.77 -9.48
C SER A 52 -10.87 -4.57 -8.86
N LEU A 53 -10.66 -5.15 -7.69
CA LEU A 53 -9.34 -5.14 -7.05
C LEU A 53 -8.41 -6.17 -7.72
N PRO A 54 -7.10 -5.87 -7.83
CA PRO A 54 -6.07 -6.84 -8.17
C PRO A 54 -6.17 -8.12 -7.33
N THR A 55 -5.90 -9.28 -7.92
CA THR A 55 -6.10 -10.57 -7.24
C THR A 55 -5.27 -10.68 -5.96
N GLU A 56 -3.98 -10.36 -6.06
CA GLU A 56 -3.06 -10.40 -4.92
C GLU A 56 -3.42 -9.33 -3.87
N TYR A 57 -3.84 -8.14 -4.29
CA TYR A 57 -4.25 -7.08 -3.36
C TYR A 57 -5.53 -7.45 -2.61
N ARG A 58 -6.52 -8.04 -3.30
CA ARG A 58 -7.74 -8.59 -2.68
C ARG A 58 -7.40 -9.69 -1.68
N GLN A 59 -6.41 -10.55 -1.98
CA GLN A 59 -5.93 -11.57 -1.04
C GLN A 59 -5.28 -10.94 0.20
N PHE A 60 -4.43 -9.94 0.01
CA PHE A 60 -3.83 -9.19 1.11
C PHE A 60 -4.87 -8.54 2.01
N LEU A 61 -5.87 -7.87 1.43
CA LEU A 61 -6.92 -7.19 2.20
C LEU A 61 -7.76 -8.15 3.04
N LYS A 62 -7.87 -9.44 2.67
CA LYS A 62 -8.50 -10.48 3.50
C LYS A 62 -7.69 -10.87 4.74
N ILE A 63 -6.40 -10.53 4.76
CA ILE A 63 -5.49 -10.81 5.87
C ILE A 63 -5.30 -9.55 6.72
N ALA A 64 -5.10 -8.40 6.08
CA ALA A 64 -4.92 -7.11 6.74
C ALA A 64 -5.59 -5.99 5.95
N ARG A 65 -6.38 -5.15 6.63
CA ARG A 65 -7.10 -4.02 6.01
C ARG A 65 -6.18 -2.92 5.46
N TYR A 66 -5.01 -2.75 6.07
CA TYR A 66 -4.01 -1.73 5.74
C TYR A 66 -2.69 -2.03 6.49
N VAL A 67 -1.62 -1.33 6.10
CA VAL A 67 -0.32 -1.29 6.80
C VAL A 67 0.19 0.14 6.80
N LYS A 68 0.55 0.68 7.96
CA LYS A 68 1.25 1.96 8.13
C LYS A 68 2.55 1.71 8.87
N ILE A 69 3.67 2.10 8.28
CA ILE A 69 5.01 1.90 8.87
C ILE A 69 5.51 3.21 9.46
N ASP A 70 5.30 4.29 8.72
CA ASP A 70 5.67 5.67 9.05
C ASP A 70 4.84 6.66 8.20
N ASP A 71 5.03 7.95 8.42
CA ASP A 71 4.58 8.99 7.51
C ASP A 71 5.28 8.80 6.15
N GLY A 72 4.49 8.51 5.12
CA GLY A 72 4.98 8.28 3.76
C GLY A 72 5.33 6.84 3.39
N CYS A 73 5.23 5.87 4.30
CA CYS A 73 5.39 4.45 3.99
C CYS A 73 4.21 3.63 4.49
N GLU A 74 3.26 3.36 3.59
CA GLU A 74 2.02 2.67 3.93
C GLU A 74 1.36 1.98 2.73
N ILE A 75 0.62 0.91 3.02
CA ILE A 75 -0.32 0.26 2.11
C ILE A 75 -1.72 0.65 2.56
N GLY A 76 -2.39 1.45 1.73
CA GLY A 76 -3.78 1.83 1.86
C GLY A 76 -4.72 0.65 1.68
N GLY A 77 -5.98 0.82 2.07
CA GLY A 77 -7.00 -0.21 1.96
C GLY A 77 -8.31 0.23 2.59
N LEU A 78 -8.77 -0.50 3.61
CA LEU A 78 -9.98 -0.17 4.34
C LEU A 78 -9.66 0.49 5.68
N ASP A 79 -10.61 1.28 6.19
CA ASP A 79 -10.47 1.91 7.51
C ASP A 79 -10.47 0.91 8.68
N ALA A 80 -10.02 1.37 9.85
CA ALA A 80 -10.10 0.65 11.11
C ALA A 80 -11.42 1.00 11.83
N ASN A 81 -12.53 0.38 11.42
CA ASN A 81 -13.87 0.64 11.99
C ASN A 81 -14.32 2.11 11.82
N GLY A 82 -14.22 2.65 10.61
CA GLY A 82 -14.56 4.05 10.32
C GLY A 82 -13.42 5.04 10.60
N VAL A 83 -12.26 4.55 11.06
CA VAL A 83 -11.11 5.39 11.37
C VAL A 83 -10.06 5.33 10.27
N TYR A 84 -9.74 6.51 9.77
CA TYR A 84 -8.73 6.73 8.76
C TYR A 84 -7.33 6.62 9.38
N VAL A 85 -6.60 5.56 9.07
CA VAL A 85 -5.22 5.31 9.55
C VAL A 85 -4.21 5.57 8.44
N THR A 86 -4.48 5.02 7.24
CA THR A 86 -3.69 5.20 6.02
C THR A 86 -4.47 5.96 4.96
N GLU A 87 -3.79 6.45 3.93
CA GLU A 87 -4.45 6.94 2.73
C GLU A 87 -5.42 5.89 2.15
N ARG A 88 -6.63 6.36 1.83
CA ARG A 88 -7.65 5.53 1.20
C ARG A 88 -7.24 5.30 -0.23
N LEU A 89 -7.26 4.06 -0.70
CA LEU A 89 -6.96 3.75 -2.08
C LEU A 89 -7.93 4.45 -3.05
N TRP A 90 -7.46 4.82 -4.23
CA TRP A 90 -8.28 5.54 -5.22
C TRP A 90 -7.86 5.26 -6.64
N VAL A 91 -8.73 5.59 -7.59
CA VAL A 91 -8.44 5.51 -9.02
C VAL A 91 -8.03 6.89 -9.52
N SER A 92 -6.85 7.00 -10.12
CA SER A 92 -6.29 8.25 -10.65
C SER A 92 -6.07 8.16 -12.16
N ASP A 93 -6.49 9.19 -12.89
CA ASP A 93 -6.13 9.44 -14.29
C ASP A 93 -5.13 10.59 -14.46
N GLN A 94 -4.60 11.11 -13.35
CA GLN A 94 -3.73 12.29 -13.31
C GLN A 94 -2.25 11.93 -13.48
N HIS A 95 -1.84 10.73 -13.07
CA HIS A 95 -0.45 10.27 -13.18
C HIS A 95 0.01 10.11 -14.63
N LYS A 96 -0.90 9.69 -15.53
CA LYS A 96 -0.62 9.57 -16.96
C LYS A 96 -1.91 9.73 -17.75
N ARG A 97 -1.97 10.78 -18.56
CA ARG A 97 -3.15 11.12 -19.35
C ARG A 97 -3.63 9.92 -20.19
N GLY A 98 -4.91 9.58 -20.04
CA GLY A 98 -5.53 8.48 -20.77
C GLY A 98 -5.34 7.09 -20.16
N HIS A 99 -4.63 7.00 -19.03
CA HIS A 99 -4.42 5.76 -18.28
C HIS A 99 -4.96 5.92 -16.86
N LYS A 100 -5.78 4.97 -16.43
CA LYS A 100 -6.25 4.92 -15.05
C LYS A 100 -5.33 4.02 -14.24
N HIS A 101 -5.02 4.44 -13.02
CA HIS A 101 -4.22 3.65 -12.08
C HIS A 101 -4.96 3.53 -10.77
N ILE A 102 -4.84 2.38 -10.13
CA ILE A 102 -5.17 2.23 -8.71
C ILE A 102 -3.95 2.69 -7.93
N VAL A 103 -4.10 3.76 -7.15
CA VAL A 103 -3.10 4.22 -6.19
C VAL A 103 -3.40 3.52 -4.87
N PHE A 104 -2.45 2.73 -4.37
CA PHE A 104 -2.69 1.86 -3.22
C PHE A 104 -1.68 2.05 -2.07
N ALA A 105 -0.60 2.79 -2.28
CA ALA A 105 0.43 3.00 -1.26
C ALA A 105 1.12 4.35 -1.44
N ASN A 106 1.44 4.99 -0.30
CA ASN A 106 2.46 6.01 -0.25
C ASN A 106 3.83 5.33 -0.12
N TYR A 107 4.80 5.85 -0.86
CA TYR A 107 6.16 5.35 -0.90
C TYR A 107 7.13 6.53 -1.02
N TRP A 108 7.15 7.41 0.00
CA TRP A 108 7.97 8.63 0.08
C TRP A 108 9.46 8.31 0.33
N MET A 109 10.00 7.38 -0.45
CA MET A 109 11.39 6.95 -0.38
C MET A 109 12.34 8.01 -0.92
N TYR A 110 11.94 8.73 -1.98
CA TYR A 110 12.77 9.76 -2.61
C TYR A 110 12.20 11.16 -2.40
N ALA A 111 10.88 11.31 -2.41
CA ALA A 111 10.21 12.56 -2.09
C ALA A 111 8.78 12.35 -1.57
N ASP A 112 8.26 13.36 -0.87
CA ASP A 112 6.86 13.45 -0.51
C ASP A 112 5.98 13.38 -1.77
N GLY A 113 4.96 12.52 -1.72
CA GLY A 113 4.04 12.31 -2.84
C GLY A 113 4.45 11.21 -3.82
N ASP A 114 5.58 10.53 -3.61
CA ASP A 114 5.88 9.29 -4.32
C ASP A 114 4.87 8.19 -3.95
N GLN A 115 4.39 7.47 -4.97
CA GLN A 115 3.25 6.56 -4.84
C GLN A 115 3.45 5.25 -5.59
N LEU A 116 2.83 4.18 -5.10
CA LEU A 116 2.75 2.92 -5.85
C LEU A 116 1.41 2.76 -6.54
N LEU A 117 1.50 2.32 -7.80
CA LEU A 117 0.41 2.28 -8.76
C LEU A 117 0.23 0.87 -9.32
N ILE A 118 -1.02 0.51 -9.62
CA ILE A 118 -1.36 -0.65 -10.47
C ILE A 118 -2.14 -0.12 -11.68
N ASP A 119 -1.80 -0.57 -12.89
CA ASP A 119 -2.54 -0.20 -14.09
C ASP A 119 -3.96 -0.80 -14.03
N ALA A 120 -4.97 0.06 -14.14
CA ALA A 120 -6.37 -0.36 -14.14
C ALA A 120 -6.72 -1.24 -15.37
N ALA A 121 -5.93 -1.16 -16.45
CA ALA A 121 -6.09 -2.00 -17.63
C ALA A 121 -5.46 -3.40 -17.48
N ASP A 122 -4.51 -3.57 -16.55
CA ASP A 122 -3.86 -4.84 -16.25
C ASP A 122 -3.70 -5.04 -14.74
N LEU A 123 -4.82 -5.40 -14.10
CA LEU A 123 -4.93 -5.53 -12.65
C LEU A 123 -4.02 -6.61 -12.03
N ASN A 124 -3.45 -7.51 -12.84
CA ASN A 124 -2.53 -8.53 -12.35
C ASN A 124 -1.12 -8.37 -12.95
N GLY A 125 -0.87 -7.22 -13.58
CA GLY A 125 0.41 -6.84 -14.13
C GLY A 125 1.39 -6.37 -13.04
N PRO A 126 2.48 -5.72 -13.47
CA PRO A 126 3.46 -5.16 -12.55
C PRO A 126 2.87 -4.00 -11.72
N VAL A 127 3.48 -3.77 -10.57
CA VAL A 127 3.34 -2.54 -9.79
C VAL A 127 4.34 -1.52 -10.30
N TYR A 128 3.90 -0.28 -10.43
CA TYR A 128 4.72 0.86 -10.81
C TYR A 128 4.97 1.77 -9.61
N VAL A 129 6.09 2.49 -9.63
CA VAL A 129 6.32 3.65 -8.76
C VAL A 129 6.11 4.90 -9.60
N TYR A 130 5.40 5.88 -9.03
CA TYR A 130 5.33 7.25 -9.52
C TYR A 130 6.24 8.10 -8.66
N LEU A 131 7.20 8.76 -9.30
CA LEU A 131 8.19 9.62 -8.68
C LEU A 131 7.79 11.08 -8.87
N HIS A 132 7.20 11.69 -7.85
CA HIS A 132 6.53 12.99 -7.93
C HIS A 132 7.47 14.11 -8.39
N GLU A 133 8.63 14.22 -7.73
CA GLU A 133 9.60 15.29 -8.01
C GLU A 133 10.45 15.04 -9.26
N TYR A 134 10.41 13.82 -9.82
CA TYR A 134 11.18 13.44 -11.01
C TYR A 134 10.37 13.64 -12.29
N ALA A 135 9.73 14.81 -12.42
CA ALA A 135 8.82 15.16 -13.51
C ALA A 135 7.66 14.15 -13.67
N GLY A 136 7.24 13.50 -12.58
CA GLY A 136 6.20 12.47 -12.60
C GLY A 136 6.60 11.20 -13.34
N LEU A 137 7.87 10.81 -13.27
CA LEU A 137 8.37 9.58 -13.89
C LEU A 137 7.63 8.37 -13.32
N ILE A 138 7.25 7.44 -14.20
CA ILE A 138 6.62 6.17 -13.82
C ILE A 138 7.54 5.03 -14.25
N GLU A 139 7.98 4.21 -13.30
CA GLU A 139 8.85 3.05 -13.55
C GLU A 139 8.27 1.78 -12.95
N THR A 140 8.68 0.63 -13.50
CA THR A 140 8.32 -0.67 -12.93
C THR A 140 8.99 -0.82 -11.56
N TYR A 141 8.18 -0.94 -10.51
CA TYR A 141 8.65 -1.16 -9.14
C TYR A 141 8.75 -2.65 -8.81
N ALA A 142 7.74 -3.44 -9.13
CA ALA A 142 7.79 -4.88 -8.88
C ALA A 142 6.93 -5.63 -9.91
N PRO A 143 7.24 -6.92 -10.20
CA PRO A 143 6.47 -7.70 -11.16
C PRO A 143 5.09 -8.13 -10.65
N SER A 144 4.77 -7.93 -9.36
CA SER A 144 3.44 -8.20 -8.78
C SER A 144 3.23 -7.44 -7.47
N PHE A 145 1.98 -7.36 -7.00
CA PHE A 145 1.63 -6.69 -5.74
C PHE A 145 2.32 -7.33 -4.53
N SER A 146 2.34 -8.66 -4.42
CA SER A 146 2.94 -9.35 -3.28
C SER A 146 4.45 -9.13 -3.18
N LEU A 147 5.14 -8.97 -4.31
CA LEU A 147 6.54 -8.58 -4.29
C LEU A 147 6.70 -7.08 -4.02
N ALA A 148 5.81 -6.21 -4.52
CA ALA A 148 5.82 -4.79 -4.17
C ALA A 148 5.66 -4.57 -2.65
N ALA A 149 4.69 -5.22 -2.03
CA ALA A 149 4.47 -5.15 -0.58
C ALA A 149 5.67 -5.70 0.20
N TRP A 150 6.28 -6.79 -0.28
CA TRP A 150 7.51 -7.32 0.32
C TRP A 150 8.65 -6.31 0.23
N ARG A 151 8.90 -5.70 -0.94
CA ARG A 151 9.96 -4.70 -1.12
C ARG A 151 9.70 -3.46 -0.27
N LEU A 152 8.49 -2.93 -0.31
CA LEU A 152 8.09 -1.74 0.46
C LEU A 152 8.37 -1.91 1.94
N VAL A 153 8.18 -3.10 2.51
CA VAL A 153 8.44 -3.32 3.95
C VAL A 153 9.89 -3.75 4.21
N ASN A 154 10.48 -4.64 3.41
CA ASN A 154 11.79 -5.23 3.73
C ASN A 154 12.98 -4.38 3.24
N GLU A 155 12.75 -3.50 2.27
CA GLU A 155 13.74 -2.53 1.76
C GLU A 155 13.51 -1.14 2.35
N TYR A 156 12.55 -0.99 3.28
CA TYR A 156 12.33 0.29 3.96
C TYR A 156 13.45 0.58 4.95
N GLU A 157 14.14 1.67 4.67
CA GLU A 157 15.07 2.32 5.60
C GLU A 157 14.40 3.62 6.03
N PRO A 158 14.00 3.76 7.31
CA PRO A 158 13.48 5.04 7.78
C PRO A 158 14.56 6.11 7.58
N PRO A 159 14.18 7.33 7.18
CA PRO A 159 15.15 8.42 7.04
C PRO A 159 15.89 8.60 8.37
N ASP A 160 17.21 8.83 8.30
CA ASP A 160 17.98 9.20 9.48
C ASP A 160 17.39 10.50 10.04
N ASP A 161 16.90 10.43 11.28
CA ASP A 161 16.47 11.60 12.05
C ASP A 161 17.72 12.44 12.34
N ASP A 162 18.08 13.35 11.41
CA ASP A 162 19.04 14.41 11.65
C ASP A 162 18.42 15.39 12.66
N GLY A 163 18.48 15.02 13.94
CA GLY A 163 17.94 15.78 15.07
C GLY A 163 18.56 17.16 15.27
#